data_AF-A0A2L0B4D3-F1
#
_entry.id   AF-A0A2L0B4D3-F1
#
_cell.length_a   1.000
_cell.length_b   1.000
_cell.length_c   1.000
_cell.angle_alpha   90.00
_cell.angle_beta   90.00
_cell.angle_gamma   90.00
#
_symmetry.space_group_name_H-M   'P 1'
#
loop_
_entity.id
_entity.type
_entity.pdbx_description
1 polymer ?
#
loop_
_entity_poly.entity_id
_entity_poly.type
_entity_poly.pdbx_seq_one_letter_code
_entity_poly.pdbx_strand_id
1 'polypeptide(L)'
;KDAILVLVQVLQDTKQEPMVRHEAAEALGAIGSSDSATILEQFKQDPVVEVAETCELALDRIKWLNSGDNSKDLSQNPYKSVDPAPPATCQDVDELKTVLLDENATLFQRYRAMFALRNMQSQESVTALGSGLKCGGALFRHEIAFVLGQMQDVRSVPFLKESLEDDKENE
;
A
#
# COMPACT_ATOMS: atom_id res chain seq x y z
N LYS A 1 -14.31 -17.59 -6.57
CA LYS A 1 -14.54 -16.94 -7.89
C LYS A 1 -15.72 -15.96 -7.81
N ASP A 2 -16.77 -16.29 -7.06
CA ASP A 2 -17.97 -15.45 -6.92
C ASP A 2 -17.69 -14.04 -6.38
N ALA A 3 -16.73 -13.88 -5.46
CA ALA A 3 -16.35 -12.57 -4.92
C ALA A 3 -15.77 -11.62 -5.99
N ILE A 4 -15.05 -12.14 -7.00
CA ILE A 4 -14.43 -11.31 -8.05
C ILE A 4 -15.50 -10.52 -8.80
N LEU A 5 -16.62 -11.17 -9.15
CA LEU A 5 -17.70 -10.52 -9.88
C LEU A 5 -18.29 -9.34 -9.09
N VAL A 6 -18.50 -9.52 -7.79
CA VAL A 6 -19.04 -8.47 -6.91
C VAL A 6 -18.05 -7.33 -6.75
N LEU A 7 -16.77 -7.63 -6.53
CA LEU A 7 -15.71 -6.62 -6.39
C LEU A 7 -15.55 -5.80 -7.68
N VAL A 8 -15.64 -6.44 -8.85
CA VAL A 8 -15.63 -5.75 -10.14
C VAL A 8 -16.82 -4.81 -10.29
N GLN A 9 -18.03 -5.24 -9.90
CA GLN A 9 -19.21 -4.38 -9.91
C GLN A 9 -19.03 -3.16 -9.01
N VAL A 10 -18.46 -3.34 -7.81
CA VAL A 10 -18.18 -2.24 -6.87
C VAL A 10 -17.14 -1.27 -7.44
N LEU A 11 -16.03 -1.76 -8.00
CA LEU A 11 -14.99 -0.93 -8.62
C LEU A 11 -15.55 -0.07 -9.77
N GLN A 12 -16.45 -0.64 -10.57
CA GLN A 12 -17.07 0.02 -11.71
C GLN A 12 -18.16 1.03 -11.35
N ASP A 13 -18.73 0.96 -10.15
CA ASP A 13 -19.84 1.81 -9.75
C ASP A 13 -19.34 3.21 -9.34
N THR A 14 -19.35 4.15 -10.29
CA THR A 14 -18.95 5.54 -10.07
C THR A 14 -19.89 6.31 -9.14
N LYS A 15 -21.01 5.71 -8.70
CA LYS A 15 -21.87 6.28 -7.66
C LYS A 15 -21.45 5.84 -6.26
N GLN A 16 -20.53 4.88 -6.12
CA GLN A 16 -19.95 4.52 -4.84
C GLN A 16 -18.88 5.52 -4.42
N GLU A 17 -18.71 5.63 -3.11
CA GLU A 17 -17.63 6.42 -2.52
C GLU A 17 -16.26 5.91 -3.01
N PRO A 18 -15.31 6.81 -3.34
CA PRO A 18 -13.99 6.43 -3.81
C PRO A 18 -13.28 5.40 -2.94
N MET A 19 -13.37 5.54 -1.61
CA MET A 19 -12.74 4.61 -0.68
C MET A 19 -13.28 3.18 -0.84
N VAL A 20 -14.59 3.02 -1.07
CA VAL A 20 -15.21 1.69 -1.28
C VAL A 20 -14.71 1.05 -2.57
N ARG A 21 -14.49 1.87 -3.61
CA ARG A 21 -13.95 1.41 -4.90
C ARG A 21 -12.47 1.04 -4.79
N HIS A 22 -11.69 1.81 -4.04
CA HIS A 22 -10.30 1.53 -3.70
C HIS A 22 -10.18 0.16 -2.99
N GLU A 23 -10.98 -0.07 -1.95
CA GLU A 23 -11.00 -1.35 -1.21
C GLU A 23 -11.37 -2.53 -2.12
N ALA A 24 -12.27 -2.31 -3.08
CA ALA A 24 -12.60 -3.34 -4.06
C ALA A 24 -11.42 -3.67 -4.99
N ALA A 25 -10.68 -2.66 -5.46
CA ALA A 25 -9.47 -2.87 -6.25
C ALA A 25 -8.36 -3.56 -5.46
N GLU A 26 -8.15 -3.18 -4.19
CA GLU A 26 -7.18 -3.81 -3.31
C GLU A 26 -7.53 -5.29 -3.08
N ALA A 27 -8.81 -5.59 -2.79
CA ALA A 27 -9.28 -6.96 -2.62
C ALA A 27 -9.07 -7.82 -3.88
N LEU A 28 -9.27 -7.26 -5.08
CA LEU A 28 -8.95 -7.94 -6.34
C LEU A 28 -7.45 -8.26 -6.45
N GLY A 29 -6.58 -7.32 -6.08
CA GLY A 29 -5.13 -7.53 -5.99
C GLY A 29 -4.73 -8.59 -4.96
N ALA A 30 -5.39 -8.59 -3.80
CA ALA A 30 -5.19 -9.57 -2.73
C ALA A 30 -5.59 -10.99 -3.17
N ILE A 31 -6.69 -11.13 -3.93
CA ILE A 31 -7.10 -12.40 -4.55
C ILE A 31 -6.06 -12.89 -5.56
N GLY A 32 -5.37 -11.98 -6.26
CA GLY A 32 -4.25 -12.30 -7.13
C GLY A 32 -4.63 -12.98 -8.45
N SER A 33 -5.92 -12.97 -8.83
CA SER A 33 -6.39 -13.64 -10.04
C SER A 33 -6.09 -12.83 -11.30
N SER A 34 -5.49 -13.47 -12.30
CA SER A 34 -5.28 -12.89 -13.63
C SER A 34 -6.58 -12.43 -14.31
N ASP A 35 -7.72 -13.02 -13.95
CA ASP A 35 -9.04 -12.64 -14.47
C ASP A 35 -9.40 -11.18 -14.11
N SER A 36 -8.78 -10.63 -13.07
CA SER A 36 -8.98 -9.25 -12.62
C SER A 36 -8.03 -8.25 -13.30
N ALA A 37 -7.01 -8.72 -14.03
CA ALA A 37 -6.00 -7.84 -14.60
C ALA A 37 -6.58 -6.88 -15.65
N THR A 38 -7.48 -7.36 -16.52
CA THR A 38 -8.08 -6.52 -17.57
C THR A 38 -8.88 -5.36 -16.98
N ILE A 39 -9.67 -5.61 -15.94
CA ILE A 39 -10.48 -4.57 -15.31
C ILE A 39 -9.63 -3.59 -14.51
N LEU A 40 -8.64 -4.08 -13.75
CA LEU A 40 -7.72 -3.20 -13.02
C LEU A 40 -6.93 -2.29 -13.99
N GLU A 41 -6.52 -2.81 -15.15
CA GLU A 41 -5.83 -2.00 -16.19
C GLU A 41 -6.73 -0.90 -16.74
N GLN A 42 -8.02 -1.18 -16.94
CA GLN A 42 -9.00 -0.17 -17.36
C GLN A 42 -9.13 0.96 -16.34
N PHE A 43 -9.11 0.64 -15.04
CA PHE A 43 -9.28 1.61 -13.95
C PHE A 43 -7.98 2.25 -13.46
N LYS A 44 -6.83 1.91 -14.06
CA LYS A 44 -5.56 2.63 -13.83
C LYS A 44 -5.61 4.11 -14.24
N GLN A 45 -6.57 4.49 -15.08
CA GLN A 45 -6.82 5.88 -15.49
C GLN A 45 -8.11 6.44 -14.87
N ASP A 46 -8.56 5.88 -13.74
CA ASP A 46 -9.73 6.43 -13.04
C ASP A 46 -9.49 7.91 -12.68
N PRO A 47 -10.52 8.78 -12.79
CA PRO A 47 -10.38 10.18 -12.39
C PRO A 47 -10.11 10.36 -10.90
N VAL A 48 -10.42 9.36 -10.06
CA VAL A 48 -10.08 9.39 -8.64
C VAL A 48 -8.72 8.73 -8.43
N VAL A 49 -7.75 9.52 -7.99
CA VAL A 49 -6.34 9.13 -7.93
C VAL A 49 -6.12 7.91 -7.03
N GLU A 50 -6.80 7.82 -5.89
CA GLU A 50 -6.67 6.70 -4.95
C GLU A 50 -7.13 5.39 -5.59
N VAL A 51 -8.19 5.43 -6.41
CA VAL A 51 -8.69 4.25 -7.14
C VAL A 51 -7.69 3.85 -8.24
N ALA A 52 -7.18 4.81 -8.99
CA ALA A 52 -6.20 4.59 -10.06
C ALA A 52 -4.89 3.99 -9.53
N GLU A 53 -4.31 4.60 -8.49
CA GLU A 53 -3.09 4.14 -7.82
C GLU A 53 -3.25 2.73 -7.24
N THR A 54 -4.42 2.43 -6.67
CA THR A 54 -4.70 1.10 -6.10
C THR A 54 -4.85 0.04 -7.17
N CYS A 55 -5.46 0.38 -8.31
CA CYS A 55 -5.52 -0.52 -9.45
C CYS A 55 -4.11 -0.82 -9.97
N GLU A 56 -3.21 0.18 -10.01
CA GLU A 56 -1.80 -0.03 -10.37
C GLU A 56 -1.09 -0.96 -9.38
N LEU A 57 -1.21 -0.73 -8.07
CA LEU A 57 -0.65 -1.60 -7.04
C LEU A 57 -1.16 -3.04 -7.15
N ALA A 58 -2.49 -3.21 -7.33
CA ALA A 58 -3.11 -4.51 -7.48
C ALA A 58 -2.59 -5.26 -8.73
N LEU A 59 -2.40 -4.57 -9.84
CA LEU A 59 -1.79 -5.14 -11.05
C LEU A 59 -0.36 -5.59 -10.82
N ASP A 60 0.47 -4.74 -10.21
CA ASP A 60 1.87 -5.06 -9.95
C ASP A 60 2.01 -6.20 -8.95
N ARG A 61 1.10 -6.28 -7.97
CA ARG A 61 0.96 -7.45 -7.10
C ARG A 61 0.64 -8.73 -7.87
N ILE A 62 -0.37 -8.70 -8.76
CA ILE A 62 -0.76 -9.85 -9.58
C ILE A 62 0.41 -10.29 -10.47
N LYS A 63 1.13 -9.34 -11.10
CA LYS A 63 2.32 -9.63 -11.91
C LYS A 63 3.42 -10.28 -11.07
N TRP A 64 3.67 -9.78 -9.87
CA TRP A 64 4.65 -10.35 -8.95
C TRP A 64 4.28 -11.77 -8.51
N LEU A 65 3.01 -12.04 -8.19
CA LEU A 65 2.55 -13.39 -7.85
C LEU A 65 2.73 -14.38 -9.02
N ASN A 66 2.51 -13.91 -10.25
CA ASN A 66 2.62 -14.73 -11.46
C ASN A 66 4.05 -14.88 -11.99
N SER A 67 4.99 -14.02 -11.60
CA SER A 67 6.38 -14.13 -12.04
C SER A 67 7.11 -15.35 -11.46
N GLY A 68 6.51 -16.01 -10.45
CA GLY A 68 7.12 -17.13 -9.76
C GLY A 68 8.33 -16.73 -8.91
N ASP A 69 8.51 -15.42 -8.66
CA ASP A 69 9.55 -14.87 -7.81
C ASP A 69 9.22 -15.14 -6.34
N ASN A 70 9.37 -16.42 -5.95
CA ASN A 70 9.37 -16.87 -4.57
C ASN A 70 10.68 -16.43 -3.93
N SER A 71 10.83 -15.12 -3.72
CA SER A 71 12.00 -14.53 -3.08
C SER A 71 12.15 -15.16 -1.69
N LYS A 72 13.03 -16.16 -1.60
CA LYS A 72 13.34 -16.90 -0.38
C LYS A 72 13.91 -16.01 0.73
N ASP A 73 14.26 -14.78 0.36
CA ASP A 73 14.90 -13.77 1.20
C ASP A 73 13.92 -12.67 1.67
N LEU A 74 12.61 -12.81 1.46
CA LEU A 74 11.64 -11.88 2.01
C LEU A 74 11.55 -12.02 3.53
N SER A 75 11.47 -10.87 4.22
CA SER A 75 11.19 -10.83 5.64
C SER A 75 9.81 -11.43 5.93
N GLN A 76 9.68 -12.11 7.07
CA GLN A 76 8.39 -12.63 7.52
C GLN A 76 7.46 -11.46 7.88
N ASN A 77 6.20 -11.54 7.47
CA ASN A 77 5.16 -10.61 7.91
C ASN A 77 4.60 -11.08 9.28
N PRO A 78 4.89 -10.38 10.39
CA PRO A 78 4.43 -10.79 11.72
C PRO A 78 2.93 -10.51 11.94
N TYR A 79 2.30 -9.69 11.09
CA TYR A 79 0.89 -9.27 11.19
C TYR A 79 -0.07 -10.16 10.41
N LYS A 80 0.45 -11.09 9.58
CA LYS A 80 -0.34 -12.06 8.78
C LYS A 80 -1.39 -11.40 7.88
N SER A 81 -1.17 -10.15 7.50
CA SER A 81 -1.96 -9.42 6.51
C SER A 81 -1.62 -9.87 5.08
N VAL A 82 -2.56 -9.66 4.15
CA VAL A 82 -2.30 -9.78 2.72
C VAL A 82 -1.94 -8.40 2.20
N ASP A 83 -0.64 -8.09 2.21
CA ASP A 83 -0.16 -6.75 1.87
C ASP A 83 -0.29 -6.44 0.36
N PRO A 84 -0.61 -5.20 -0.04
CA PRO A 84 -0.64 -4.76 -1.44
C PRO A 84 0.69 -4.98 -2.18
N ALA A 85 1.83 -4.99 -1.48
CA ALA A 85 3.12 -5.32 -2.05
C ALA A 85 3.90 -6.28 -1.11
N PRO A 86 4.74 -7.18 -1.64
CA PRO A 86 5.69 -7.91 -0.80
C PRO A 86 6.72 -6.95 -0.17
N PRO A 87 7.39 -7.30 0.94
CA PRO A 87 8.45 -6.45 1.47
C PRO A 87 9.63 -6.34 0.48
N ALA A 88 10.43 -5.28 0.60
CA ALA A 88 11.74 -5.22 -0.03
C ALA A 88 12.67 -6.29 0.57
N THR A 89 13.64 -6.76 -0.22
CA THR A 89 14.67 -7.71 0.24
C THR A 89 15.76 -7.03 1.07
N CYS A 90 15.95 -5.72 0.87
CA CYS A 90 16.85 -4.92 1.69
C CYS A 90 16.36 -4.88 3.16
N GLN A 91 17.29 -4.94 4.10
CA GLN A 91 17.05 -4.85 5.54
C GLN A 91 17.77 -3.65 6.18
N ASP A 92 18.30 -2.74 5.36
CA ASP A 92 18.92 -1.50 5.82
C ASP A 92 17.87 -0.39 5.94
N VAL A 93 17.71 0.17 7.14
CA VAL A 93 16.66 1.17 7.40
C VAL A 93 16.88 2.46 6.61
N ASP A 94 18.13 2.88 6.40
CA ASP A 94 18.44 4.15 5.72
C ASP A 94 18.19 4.03 4.21
N GLU A 95 18.55 2.88 3.61
CA GLU A 95 18.21 2.58 2.22
C GLU A 95 16.69 2.50 2.01
N LEU A 96 15.99 1.77 2.88
CA LEU A 96 14.53 1.63 2.81
C LEU A 96 13.84 2.98 3.00
N LYS A 97 14.31 3.81 3.94
CA LYS A 97 13.80 5.17 4.13
C LYS A 97 14.03 6.04 2.89
N THR A 98 15.19 5.92 2.24
CA THR A 98 15.48 6.64 1.00
C THR A 98 14.48 6.30 -0.09
N VAL A 99 14.19 5.00 -0.28
CA VAL A 99 13.16 4.56 -1.25
C VAL A 99 11.76 5.01 -0.84
N LEU A 100 11.40 4.88 0.45
CA LEU A 100 10.09 5.25 0.98
C LEU A 100 9.72 6.71 0.67
N LEU A 101 10.72 7.61 0.76
CA LEU A 101 10.56 9.06 0.61
C LEU A 101 10.87 9.57 -0.80
N ASP A 102 11.29 8.71 -1.74
CA ASP A 102 11.58 9.12 -3.11
C ASP A 102 10.29 9.24 -3.94
N GLU A 103 9.91 10.46 -4.29
CA GLU A 103 8.72 10.74 -5.12
C GLU A 103 8.90 10.31 -6.59
N ASN A 104 10.12 9.98 -7.01
CA ASN A 104 10.38 9.42 -8.35
C ASN A 104 10.32 7.89 -8.36
N ALA A 105 10.35 7.24 -7.20
CA ALA A 105 10.19 5.79 -7.10
C ALA A 105 8.74 5.40 -7.35
N THR A 106 8.51 4.21 -7.91
CA THR A 106 7.15 3.74 -8.16
C THR A 106 6.41 3.48 -6.85
N LEU A 107 5.09 3.63 -6.84
CA LEU A 107 4.28 3.39 -5.65
C LEU A 107 4.51 1.97 -5.11
N PHE A 108 4.62 0.98 -6.00
CA PHE A 108 4.96 -0.38 -5.63
C PHE A 108 6.30 -0.48 -4.90
N GLN A 109 7.37 0.16 -5.40
CA GLN A 109 8.69 0.17 -4.72
C GLN A 109 8.61 0.81 -3.32
N ARG A 110 7.87 1.91 -3.20
CA ARG A 110 7.68 2.60 -1.91
C ARG A 110 6.90 1.74 -0.92
N TYR A 111 5.86 1.03 -1.37
CA TYR A 111 5.11 0.07 -0.56
C TYR A 111 5.99 -1.12 -0.14
N ARG A 112 6.85 -1.63 -1.01
CA ARG A 112 7.82 -2.69 -0.65
C ARG A 112 8.73 -2.22 0.48
N ALA A 113 9.25 -1.00 0.40
CA ALA A 113 10.08 -0.42 1.45
C ALA A 113 9.30 -0.24 2.76
N MET A 114 8.06 0.25 2.66
CA MET A 114 7.14 0.41 3.78
C MET A 114 6.92 -0.91 4.55
N PHE A 115 6.58 -1.99 3.85
CA PHE A 115 6.33 -3.29 4.49
C PHE A 115 7.60 -3.93 5.04
N ALA A 116 8.76 -3.71 4.42
CA ALA A 116 10.04 -4.12 4.99
C ALA A 116 10.30 -3.41 6.33
N LEU A 117 10.16 -2.08 6.38
CA LEU A 117 10.31 -1.28 7.61
C LEU A 117 9.30 -1.72 8.69
N ARG A 118 8.03 -1.93 8.32
CA ARG A 118 6.99 -2.40 9.25
C ARG A 118 7.36 -3.74 9.88
N ASN A 119 7.90 -4.67 9.08
CA ASN A 119 8.26 -6.01 9.56
C ASN A 119 9.45 -5.96 10.54
N MET A 120 10.36 -4.98 10.41
CA MET A 120 11.53 -4.83 11.27
C MET A 120 11.21 -4.38 12.69
N GLN A 121 10.16 -3.57 12.89
CA GLN A 121 9.69 -3.13 14.22
C GLN A 121 10.76 -2.40 15.07
N SER A 122 11.80 -1.84 14.44
CA SER A 122 12.84 -1.11 15.14
C SER A 122 12.42 0.34 15.41
N GLN A 123 13.13 1.02 16.32
CA GLN A 123 12.93 2.45 16.56
C GLN A 123 13.11 3.27 15.28
N GLU A 124 14.16 2.95 14.53
CA GLU A 124 14.56 3.60 13.31
C GLU A 124 13.49 3.37 12.23
N SER A 125 12.93 2.15 12.16
CA SER A 125 11.82 1.83 11.26
C SER A 125 10.56 2.64 11.57
N VAL A 126 10.17 2.78 12.84
CA VAL A 126 9.03 3.62 13.25
C VAL A 126 9.26 5.08 12.84
N THR A 127 10.46 5.61 13.07
CA THR A 127 10.81 6.98 12.67
C THR A 127 10.81 7.17 11.14
N ALA A 128 11.29 6.18 10.39
CA ALA A 128 11.28 6.21 8.93
C ALA A 128 9.84 6.20 8.39
N LEU A 129 8.99 5.30 8.89
CA LEU A 129 7.56 5.23 8.54
C LEU A 129 6.84 6.53 8.93
N GLY A 130 7.08 7.06 10.13
CA GLY A 130 6.49 8.33 10.57
C GLY A 130 6.88 9.52 9.68
N SER A 131 8.06 9.48 9.05
CA SER A 131 8.45 10.50 8.05
C SER A 131 7.61 10.40 6.76
N GLY A 132 7.11 9.20 6.43
CA GLY A 132 6.25 8.94 5.28
C GLY A 132 4.85 9.57 5.38
N LEU A 133 4.39 9.93 6.59
CA LEU A 133 3.14 10.70 6.77
C LEU A 133 3.21 12.13 6.23
N LYS A 134 4.38 12.59 5.76
CA LYS A 134 4.56 13.96 5.25
C LYS A 134 4.85 14.02 3.75
N CYS A 135 4.76 12.90 3.03
CA CYS A 135 5.05 12.84 1.60
C CYS A 135 4.10 11.90 0.85
N GLY A 136 4.11 11.99 -0.47
CA GLY A 136 3.21 11.20 -1.32
C GLY A 136 1.74 11.64 -1.25
N GLY A 137 0.90 10.93 -2.02
CA GLY A 137 -0.54 11.17 -2.09
C GLY A 137 -1.31 10.66 -0.87
N ALA A 138 -2.61 10.98 -0.81
CA ALA A 138 -3.49 10.58 0.29
C ALA A 138 -3.50 9.06 0.52
N LEU A 139 -3.52 8.26 -0.55
CA LEU A 139 -3.43 6.81 -0.47
C LEU A 139 -2.14 6.31 0.21
N PHE A 140 -0.99 6.90 -0.16
CA PHE A 140 0.30 6.50 0.43
C PHE A 140 0.33 6.83 1.93
N ARG A 141 -0.13 8.01 2.33
CA ARG A 141 -0.18 8.41 3.74
C ARG A 141 -1.17 7.59 4.54
N HIS A 142 -2.33 7.24 3.96
CA HIS A 142 -3.29 6.30 4.53
C HIS A 142 -2.62 4.98 4.88
N GLU A 143 -1.88 4.39 3.93
CA GLU A 143 -1.21 3.11 4.17
C GLU A 143 -0.10 3.23 5.24
N ILE A 144 0.66 4.33 5.25
CA ILE A 144 1.63 4.61 6.33
C ILE A 144 0.92 4.62 7.70
N ALA A 145 -0.20 5.33 7.81
CA ALA A 145 -0.97 5.38 9.05
C ALA A 145 -1.49 3.99 9.45
N PHE A 146 -1.99 3.22 8.47
CA PHE A 146 -2.44 1.84 8.67
C PHE A 146 -1.32 0.95 9.21
N VAL A 147 -0.12 0.94 8.60
CA VAL A 147 0.99 0.11 9.06
C VAL A 147 1.52 0.54 10.44
N LEU A 148 1.56 1.84 10.74
CA LEU A 148 1.90 2.33 12.08
C LEU A 148 0.87 1.88 13.12
N GLY A 149 -0.41 1.82 12.73
CA GLY A 149 -1.49 1.25 13.53
C GLY A 149 -1.33 -0.26 13.76
N GLN A 150 -0.96 -1.02 12.71
CA GLN A 150 -0.66 -2.46 12.82
C GLN A 150 0.48 -2.74 13.80
N MET A 151 1.52 -1.90 13.78
CA MET A 151 2.68 -2.04 14.68
C MET A 151 2.32 -1.82 16.16
N GLN A 152 1.27 -1.05 16.46
CA GLN A 152 0.82 -0.72 17.81
C GLN A 152 1.94 -0.17 18.72
N ASP A 153 2.95 0.47 18.12
CA ASP A 153 4.10 0.99 18.83
C ASP A 153 3.80 2.39 19.37
N VAL A 154 3.93 2.61 20.68
CA VAL A 154 3.68 3.92 21.31
C VAL A 154 4.52 5.06 20.70
N ARG A 155 5.65 4.73 20.10
CA ARG A 155 6.54 5.69 19.45
C ARG A 155 5.99 6.22 18.13
N SER A 156 4.99 5.56 17.53
CA SER A 156 4.28 6.08 16.35
C SER A 156 3.26 7.16 16.69
N VAL A 157 2.78 7.21 17.94
CA VAL A 157 1.71 8.11 18.38
C VAL A 157 2.00 9.58 18.08
N PRO A 158 3.20 10.13 18.32
CA PRO A 158 3.48 11.53 17.97
C PRO A 158 3.32 11.81 16.48
N PHE A 159 3.72 10.89 15.61
CA PHE A 159 3.61 11.05 14.15
C PHE A 159 2.15 10.98 13.69
N LEU A 160 1.39 9.99 14.17
CA LEU A 160 -0.04 9.86 13.88
C LEU A 160 -0.83 11.06 14.38
N LYS A 161 -0.51 11.54 15.58
CA LYS A 161 -1.12 12.74 16.15
C LYS A 161 -0.82 13.97 15.29
N GLU A 162 0.44 14.17 14.90
CA GLU A 162 0.84 15.31 14.07
C GLU A 162 0.09 15.32 12.73
N SER A 163 -0.01 14.16 12.05
CA SER A 163 -0.76 14.06 10.77
C SER A 163 -2.26 14.31 10.96
N LEU A 164 -2.88 13.84 12.05
CA LEU A 164 -4.29 14.15 12.35
C LEU A 164 -4.54 15.62 12.71
N GLU A 165 -3.54 16.32 13.24
CA GLU A 165 -3.63 17.75 13.58
C GLU A 165 -3.31 18.67 12.38
N ASP A 166 -2.88 18.12 11.24
CA ASP A 166 -2.58 18.92 10.04
C ASP A 166 -3.84 19.21 9.22
N ASP A 167 -4.42 20.38 9.45
CA ASP A 167 -5.61 20.86 8.74
C ASP A 167 -5.39 21.04 7.22
N LYS A 168 -4.14 21.03 6.74
CA LYS A 168 -3.81 21.15 5.31
C LYS A 168 -3.92 19.83 4.55
N GLU A 169 -4.10 18.71 5.23
CA GLU A 169 -4.21 17.40 4.58
C GLU A 169 -5.58 17.14 3.91
N ASN A 170 -6.62 17.93 4.22
CA ASN A 170 -8.00 17.70 3.76
C ASN A 170 -8.42 18.55 2.54
N GLU A 171 -7.48 19.12 1.78
CA GLU A 171 -7.77 20.01 0.63
C GLU A 171 -7.61 19.34 -0.74
#